data_AF-A0A7C6I2H8-F1
#
_entry.id   AF-A0A7C6I2H8-F1
#
_cell.length_a   1.000
_cell.length_b   1.000
_cell.length_c   1.000
_cell.angle_alpha   90.00
_cell.angle_beta   90.00
_cell.angle_gamma   90.00
#
_symmetry.space_group_name_H-M   'P 1'
#
loop_
_entity.id
_entity.type
_entity.pdbx_description
1 polymer ?
#
loop_
_entity_poly.entity_id
_entity_poly.type
_entity_poly.pdbx_seq_one_letter_code
_entity_poly.pdbx_strand_id
1 'polypeptide(L)' 'FDLLTKSEIKFIELFLVNQGNIKEMEKDLQVSYPTVKKQLDAIIMKLGLTSKNVGLSKEEIIAKVVSGELSIEEAEDLL' A
#
# COMPACT_ATOMS: atom_id res chain seq x y z
N PHE A 1 -9.00 -14.35 -13.13
CA PHE A 1 -9.32 -13.34 -12.09
C PHE A 1 -9.78 -14.01 -10.79
N ASP A 2 -9.42 -15.27 -10.55
CA ASP A 2 -9.95 -16.09 -9.44
C ASP A 2 -9.15 -15.99 -8.13
N LEU A 3 -8.19 -15.05 -8.05
CA LEU A 3 -7.31 -14.87 -6.90
C LEU A 3 -7.99 -14.15 -5.73
N LEU A 4 -9.00 -13.33 -6.02
CA LEU A 4 -9.71 -12.53 -5.01
C LEU A 4 -11.13 -13.03 -4.80
N THR A 5 -11.55 -13.04 -3.54
CA THR A 5 -12.94 -13.27 -3.16
C THR A 5 -13.82 -12.09 -3.55
N LYS A 6 -15.14 -12.31 -3.64
CA LYS A 6 -16.12 -11.23 -3.91
C LYS A 6 -16.03 -10.07 -2.91
N SER A 7 -15.70 -10.36 -1.64
CA SER A 7 -15.47 -9.33 -0.62
C SER A 7 -14.21 -8.51 -0.85
N GLU A 8 -13.13 -9.14 -1.31
CA GLU A 8 -11.87 -8.44 -1.62
C GLU A 8 -12.01 -7.58 -2.88
N ILE A 9 -12.76 -8.04 -3.88
CA ILE A 9 -13.09 -7.23 -5.06
C ILE A 9 -13.86 -5.96 -4.63
N LYS A 10 -14.91 -6.10 -3.81
CA LYS A 10 -15.67 -4.96 -3.29
C LYS A 10 -14.81 -4.00 -2.46
N PHE A 11 -13.89 -4.53 -1.68
CA PHE A 11 -12.95 -3.70 -0.92
C PHE A 11 -12.09 -2.84 -1.85
N ILE A 12 -11.57 -3.43 -2.94
CA ILE A 12 -10.78 -2.70 -3.93
C ILE A 12 -11.63 -1.70 -4.73
N GLU A 13 -12.84 -2.05 -5.12
CA GLU A 13 -13.77 -1.12 -5.78
C GLU A 13 -14.01 0.12 -4.90
N LEU A 14 -14.29 -0.09 -3.61
CA LEU A 14 -14.48 1.00 -2.66
C LEU A 14 -13.18 1.82 -2.46
N PHE A 15 -12.03 1.15 -2.37
CA PHE A 15 -10.73 1.80 -2.29
C PHE A 15 -10.47 2.71 -3.49
N LEU A 16 -10.85 2.28 -4.70
CA LEU A 16 -10.73 3.07 -5.92
C LEU A 16 -11.70 4.25 -5.96
N VAL A 17 -12.96 4.07 -5.53
CA VAL A 17 -13.94 5.15 -5.40
C VAL A 17 -13.43 6.23 -4.44
N ASN A 18 -12.82 5.81 -3.33
CA ASN A 18 -12.17 6.67 -2.36
C ASN A 18 -10.79 7.19 -2.78
N GLN A 19 -10.35 6.91 -4.03
CA GLN A 19 -9.06 7.34 -4.59
C GLN A 19 -7.86 6.96 -3.71
N GLY A 20 -7.95 5.81 -3.04
CA GLY A 20 -6.92 5.32 -2.13
C GLY A 20 -6.90 5.98 -0.73
N ASN A 21 -7.91 6.79 -0.39
CA ASN A 21 -7.98 7.45 0.91
C ASN A 21 -8.38 6.49 2.03
N ILE A 22 -7.40 6.05 2.82
CA ILE A 22 -7.60 5.12 3.94
C ILE A 22 -8.55 5.68 5.01
N LYS A 23 -8.57 7.00 5.23
CA LYS A 23 -9.48 7.62 6.23
C LYS A 23 -10.94 7.55 5.81
N GLU A 24 -11.22 7.67 4.51
CA GLU A 24 -12.60 7.49 4.01
C GLU A 24 -12.99 6.01 4.05
N MET A 25 -12.06 5.09 3.75
CA MET A 25 -12.28 3.65 3.92
C MET A 25 -12.65 3.26 5.35
N GLU A 26 -12.00 3.85 6.36
CA GLU A 26 -12.35 3.62 7.77
C GLU A 26 -13.80 4.01 8.09
N LYS A 27 -14.25 5.14 7.55
CA LYS A 27 -15.62 5.63 7.75
C LYS A 27 -16.64 4.73 7.06
N ASP A 28 -16.37 4.38 5.80
CA ASP A 28 -17.30 3.57 4.99
C ASP A 28 -17.41 2.14 5.50
N LEU A 29 -16.30 1.56 5.95
CA LEU A 29 -16.24 0.19 6.45
C LEU A 29 -16.47 0.09 7.97
N GLN A 30 -16.50 1.22 8.68
CA GLN A 30 -16.61 1.30 10.15
C GLN A 30 -15.56 0.45 10.89
N VAL A 31 -14.33 0.48 10.39
CA VAL A 31 -13.18 -0.22 10.97
C VAL A 31 -12.04 0.76 11.22
N SER A 32 -11.06 0.36 12.03
CA SER A 32 -9.89 1.19 12.32
C SER A 32 -8.89 1.23 11.17
N TYR A 33 -8.10 2.32 11.07
CA TYR A 33 -6.99 2.47 10.11
C TYR A 33 -6.12 1.20 9.97
N PRO A 34 -5.66 0.57 11.07
CA PRO A 34 -4.81 -0.62 10.96
C PRO A 34 -5.54 -1.80 10.31
N THR A 35 -6.86 -1.88 10.44
CA THR A 35 -7.67 -2.94 9.84
C THR A 35 -7.76 -2.77 8.33
N VAL A 36 -8.04 -1.55 7.85
CA VAL A 36 -8.05 -1.25 6.41
C VAL A 36 -6.68 -1.55 5.80
N LYS A 37 -5.60 -1.08 6.45
CA LYS A 37 -4.23 -1.32 5.97
C LYS A 37 -3.90 -2.81 5.89
N LYS A 38 -4.19 -3.57 6.95
CA LYS A 38 -3.96 -5.02 6.97
C LYS A 38 -4.72 -5.76 5.85
N GLN A 39 -5.95 -5.33 5.57
CA GLN A 39 -6.76 -5.92 4.51
C GLN A 39 -6.22 -5.59 3.11
N LEU A 40 -5.78 -4.34 2.90
CA LEU A 40 -5.11 -3.93 1.67
C LEU A 40 -3.81 -4.72 1.45
N ASP A 41 -2.96 -4.83 2.48
CA ASP A 41 -1.71 -5.57 2.42
C ASP A 41 -1.94 -7.06 2.08
N ALA A 42 -2.98 -7.67 2.65
CA ALA A 42 -3.35 -9.06 2.35
C ALA A 42 -3.79 -9.24 0.89
N ILE A 43 -4.53 -8.28 0.32
CA ILE A 43 -4.96 -8.31 -1.08
C ILE A 43 -3.76 -8.10 -2.01
N ILE A 44 -2.87 -7.17 -1.69
CA ILE A 44 -1.62 -6.92 -2.41
C ILE A 44 -0.78 -8.22 -2.48
N MET A 45 -0.58 -8.89 -1.34
CA MET A 45 0.12 -10.17 -1.28
C MET A 45 -0.58 -11.26 -2.11
N LYS A 46 -1.91 -11.38 -2.04
CA LYS A 46 -2.67 -12.36 -2.84
C LYS A 46 -2.57 -12.13 -4.34
N LEU A 47 -2.45 -10.88 -4.77
CA LEU A 47 -2.25 -10.53 -6.17
C LEU A 47 -0.82 -10.79 -6.64
N GLY A 48 0.08 -11.25 -5.77
CA GLY A 48 1.50 -11.37 -6.07
C GLY A 48 2.17 -10.03 -6.34
N LEU A 49 1.50 -8.93 -5.98
CA LEU A 49 2.06 -7.61 -6.01
C LEU A 49 2.95 -7.52 -4.78
N THR A 50 4.25 -7.66 -4.95
CA THR A 50 5.15 -7.23 -3.87
C THR A 50 4.96 -5.72 -3.75
N SER A 51 4.88 -5.21 -2.53
CA SER A 51 5.03 -3.78 -2.29
C SER A 51 6.45 -3.38 -2.66
N LYS A 52 6.78 -3.37 -3.96
CA LYS A 52 7.82 -2.50 -4.48
C LYS A 52 7.26 -1.12 -4.27
N ASN A 53 7.67 -0.57 -3.13
CA ASN A 53 7.74 0.82 -2.78
C ASN A 53 6.94 1.70 -3.73
N VAL A 54 5.81 2.20 -3.23
CA VAL A 54 5.18 3.43 -3.71
C VAL A 54 6.33 4.33 -4.16
N GLY A 55 6.43 4.58 -5.47
CA GLY A 55 7.60 5.13 -6.12
C GLY A 55 8.10 6.35 -5.38
N LEU A 56 9.09 6.15 -4.52
CA LEU A 56 9.81 7.23 -3.91
C LEU A 56 10.49 7.91 -5.09
N SER A 57 10.22 9.19 -5.26
CA SER A 57 11.03 9.98 -6.18
C SER A 57 12.50 9.83 -5.77
N LYS A 58 13.41 9.95 -6.74
CA LYS A 58 14.84 9.83 -6.47
C LYS A 58 15.28 10.78 -5.34
N GLU A 59 14.64 11.94 -5.25
CA GLU A 59 14.80 12.92 -4.20
C GLU A 59 14.40 12.39 -2.81
N GLU A 60 13.31 11.63 -2.70
CA GLU A 60 12.85 11.02 -1.45
C GLU A 60 13.71 9.84 -1.01
N ILE A 61 14.21 9.04 -1.95
CA ILE A 61 15.17 7.96 -1.66
C ILE A 61 16.44 8.57 -1.06
N ILE A 62 16.99 9.60 -1.72
CA ILE A 62 18.17 10.31 -1.24
C ILE A 62 17.92 10.95 0.13
N ALA A 63 16.75 11.58 0.34
CA ALA A 63 16.41 12.19 1.62
C ALA A 63 16.39 11.16 2.77
N LYS A 64 15.86 9.95 2.53
CA LYS A 64 15.83 8.87 3.53
C LYS A 64 17.19 8.25 3.81
N VAL A 65 18.06 8.18 2.80
CA VAL A 65 19.47 7.78 3.01
C VAL A 65 20.19 8.81 3.86
N VAL A 66 19.98 10.10 3.60
CA VAL A 66 20.60 11.19 4.36
C VAL A 66 20.08 11.26 5.81
N SER A 67 18.80 10.97 6.04
CA SER A 67 18.24 10.91 7.40
C SER A 67 18.62 9.64 8.17
N GLY A 68 19.24 8.65 7.51
CA GLY A 68 19.61 7.36 8.11
C GLY A 68 18.41 6.42 8.30
N GLU A 69 17.26 6.74 7.71
CA GLU A 69 16.04 5.92 7.72
C GLU A 69 16.07 4.82 6.66
N LEU A 70 17.03 4.86 5.74
CA LEU A 70 17.24 3.89 4.66
C LEU A 70 18.74 3.65 4.47
N SER A 71 19.15 2.38 4.36
CA SER A 71 20.53 2.05 4.02
C SER A 71 20.83 2.28 2.53
N ILE A 72 22.11 2.42 2.20
CA ILE A 72 22.55 2.60 0.80
C ILE A 72 22.18 1.37 -0.04
N GLU A 73 22.28 0.18 0.53
CA GLU A 73 21.94 -1.10 -0.12
C GLU A 73 20.43 -1.16 -0.43
N GLU A 74 19.59 -0.76 0.53
CA GLU A 74 18.14 -0.68 0.32
C GLU A 74 17.77 0.43 -0.68
N ALA A 75 18.58 1.47 -0.82
CA ALA A 75 18.35 2.54 -1.79
C ALA A 75 18.70 2.11 -3.23
N GLU A 76 19.70 1.24 -3.43
CA GLU A 76 20.07 0.70 -4.74
C GLU A 76 18.95 -0.17 -5.34
N ASP A 77 18.24 -0.93 -4.50
CA ASP A 77 17.10 -1.73 -4.94
C ASP A 77 15.85 -0.89 -5.32
N LEU A 78 15.87 0.42 -5.04
CA LEU A 78 14.76 1.35 -5.23
C LEU A 78 14.97 2.37 -6.37
N LEU A 79 16.18 2.45 -6.93
CA LEU A 79 16.56 3.32 -8.06
C LEU A 79 16.45 2.58 -9.41
#